data_AF-A0A961GME1-F1
#
_entry.id   AF-A0A961GME1-F1
#
_cell.length_a   1.000
_cell.length_b   1.000
_cell.length_c   1.000
_cell.angle_alpha   90.00
_cell.angle_beta   90.00
_cell.angle_gamma   90.00
#
_symmetry.space_group_name_H-M   'P 1'
#
loop_
_entity.id
_entity.type
_entity.pdbx_description
1 polymer ?
#
loop_
_entity_poly.entity_id
_entity_poly.type
_entity_poly.pdbx_seq_one_letter_code
_entity_poly.pdbx_strand_id
1 'polypeptide(L)' 'CVLGAHAVVKGEIPDFSIAVGSPAKVVKNRRLAWETSAAQRAELAAALADIERKKASH' A
#
# COMPACT_ATOMS: atom_id res chain seq x y z
N CYS A 1 -5.11 2.52 12.75
CA CYS A 1 -3.65 2.67 12.50
C CYS A 1 -2.94 1.34 12.78
N VAL A 2 -1.64 1.19 12.43
CA VAL A 2 -0.81 0.03 12.80
C VAL A 2 0.52 0.49 13.39
N LEU A 3 0.92 -0.11 14.52
CA LEU A 3 2.19 0.15 15.19
C LEU A 3 3.12 -1.05 15.04
N GLY A 4 4.38 -0.78 14.68
CA GLY A 4 5.42 -1.81 14.64
C GLY A 4 5.74 -2.35 16.04
N ALA A 5 6.23 -3.59 16.09
CA ALA A 5 6.74 -4.15 17.33
C ALA A 5 7.82 -3.25 17.93
N HIS A 6 7.78 -3.07 19.26
CA HIS A 6 8.69 -2.21 20.02
C HIS A 6 8.67 -0.72 19.60
N ALA A 7 7.63 -0.24 18.90
CA ALA A 7 7.51 1.17 18.59
C ALA A 7 7.24 2.00 19.85
N VAL A 8 7.96 3.11 20.02
CA VAL A 8 7.74 4.05 21.13
C VAL A 8 7.10 5.32 20.59
N VAL A 9 5.80 5.44 20.82
CA VAL A 9 5.00 6.58 20.35
C VAL A 9 5.09 7.72 21.35
N LYS A 10 5.48 8.92 20.88
CA LYS A 10 5.59 10.14 21.70
C LYS A 10 4.54 11.20 21.37
N GLY A 11 3.51 10.87 20.58
CA GLY A 11 2.50 11.80 20.11
C GLY A 11 1.41 11.10 19.30
N GLU A 12 0.63 11.86 18.53
CA GLU A 12 -0.45 11.30 17.71
C GLU A 12 0.05 10.64 16.42
N ILE A 13 -0.57 9.52 16.05
CA ILE A 13 -0.30 8.81 14.80
C ILE A 13 -1.54 8.92 13.91
N PRO A 14 -1.43 9.47 12.67
CA PRO A 14 -2.59 9.64 11.81
C PRO A 14 -3.26 8.32 11.44
N ASP A 15 -4.57 8.39 11.17
CA ASP A 15 -5.35 7.22 10.77
C ASP A 15 -4.81 6.53 9.51
N PHE A 16 -5.03 5.22 9.45
CA PHE A 16 -4.56 4.34 8.35
C PHE A 16 -3.04 4.32 8.13
N SER A 17 -2.27 4.96 9.02
CA SER A 17 -0.82 4.99 8.97
C SER A 17 -0.20 3.78 9.65
N ILE A 18 0.99 3.41 9.16
CA ILE A 18 1.90 2.43 9.74
C ILE A 18 3.07 3.22 10.33
N ALA A 19 3.27 3.12 11.64
CA ALA A 19 4.35 3.79 12.35
C ALA A 19 5.27 2.79 13.06
N VAL A 20 6.58 2.99 12.98
CA VAL A 20 7.60 2.07 13.52
C VAL A 20 8.76 2.83 14.19
N GLY A 21 9.50 2.17 15.07
CA GLY A 21 10.73 2.69 15.69
C GLY A 21 10.52 3.41 17.02
N SER A 22 11.64 3.88 17.60
CA SER A 22 11.69 4.62 18.86
C SER A 22 12.61 5.85 18.69
N PRO A 23 12.05 7.07 18.54
CA PRO A 23 10.63 7.40 18.51
C PRO A 23 9.92 6.92 17.23
N ALA A 24 8.64 6.59 17.34
CA ALA A 24 7.84 6.07 16.25
C ALA A 24 7.68 7.11 15.12
N LYS A 25 7.99 6.68 13.88
CA LYS A 25 7.82 7.49 12.67
C LYS A 25 6.87 6.80 11.70
N VAL A 26 6.00 7.57 11.05
CA VAL A 26 5.10 7.08 10.01
C VAL A 26 5.92 6.75 8.76
N VAL A 27 5.84 5.49 8.32
CA VAL A 27 6.57 5.01 7.12
C VAL A 27 5.66 4.83 5.91
N LYS A 28 4.36 4.61 6.14
CA LYS A 28 3.40 4.41 5.06
C LYS A 28 1.99 4.74 5.54
N ASN A 29 1.17 5.34 4.68
CA ASN A 29 -0.28 5.41 4.87
C ASN A 29 -0.96 4.48 3.87
N ARG A 30 -1.75 3.52 4.37
CA ARG A 30 -2.37 2.48 3.53
C ARG A 30 -3.44 3.05 2.60
N ARG A 31 -4.22 4.01 3.09
CA ARG A 31 -5.26 4.66 2.29
C ARG A 31 -4.63 5.45 1.16
N LEU A 32 -3.67 6.32 1.48
CA LEU A 32 -2.96 7.09 0.47
C LEU A 32 -2.25 6.16 -0.54
N ALA A 33 -1.59 5.10 -0.07
CA ALA A 33 -0.93 4.15 -0.98
C ALA A 33 -1.92 3.43 -1.91
N TRP A 34 -3.15 3.19 -1.47
CA TRP A 34 -4.20 2.61 -2.31
C TRP A 34 -4.73 3.59 -3.35
N GLU A 35 -4.91 4.84 -2.93
CA GLU A 35 -5.36 5.93 -3.80
C GLU A 35 -4.31 6.24 -4.88
N THR A 36 -3.04 6.37 -4.51
CA THR A 36 -1.96 6.70 -5.45
C THR A 36 -1.61 5.57 -6.41
N SER A 37 -1.87 4.30 -6.04
CA SER A 37 -1.67 3.14 -6.91
C SER A 37 -2.83 2.87 -7.86
N ALA A 38 -3.85 3.72 -7.93
CA ALA A 38 -5.01 3.53 -8.82
C ALA A 38 -4.61 3.36 -10.29
N ALA A 39 -3.69 4.19 -10.80
CA ALA A 39 -3.20 4.10 -12.18
C ALA A 39 -2.45 2.77 -12.44
N GLN A 40 -1.58 2.37 -11.51
CA GLN A 40 -0.84 1.11 -11.61
C GLN A 40 -1.79 -0.11 -11.61
N ARG A 41 -2.89 -0.05 -10.85
CA ARG A 41 -3.91 -1.11 -10.85
C ARG A 41 -4.67 -1.18 -12.17
N ALA A 42 -4.96 -0.04 -12.80
CA ALA A 42 -5.59 0.00 -14.12
C ALA A 42 -4.68 -0.59 -15.20
N GLU A 43 -3.39 -0.24 -15.19
CA GLU A 43 -2.39 -0.80 -16.10
C GLU A 43 -2.24 -2.32 -15.91
N LEU A 44 -2.13 -2.77 -14.66
CA LEU A 44 -2.05 -4.20 -14.35
C LEU A 44 -3.28 -4.97 -14.84
N ALA A 45 -4.48 -4.41 -14.67
CA ALA A 45 -5.71 -5.04 -15.16
C ALA A 45 -5.72 -5.18 -16.69
N ALA A 46 -5.27 -4.15 -17.42
CA ALA A 46 -5.16 -4.21 -18.88
C ALA A 46 -4.13 -5.25 -19.34
N ALA A 47 -2.98 -5.32 -18.68
CA ALA A 47 -1.94 -6.32 -18.96
C ALA A 47 -2.45 -7.74 -18.70
N LEU A 48 -3.18 -7.97 -17.62
CA LEU A 48 -3.77 -9.28 -17.31
C LEU A 48 -4.81 -9.71 -18.35
N ALA A 49 -5.68 -8.79 -18.80
CA ALA A 49 -6.64 -9.08 -19.86
C ALA A 49 -5.95 -9.44 -21.19
N ASP A 50 -4.81 -8.80 -21.49
CA ASP A 50 -4.01 -9.13 -22.67
C ASP A 50 -3.37 -10.52 -22.57
N ILE A 51 -2.81 -10.85 -21.41
CA ILE A 51 -2.25 -12.19 -21.13
C ILE A 51 -3.34 -13.25 -21.31
N GLU A 52 -4.55 -13.02 -20.79
CA GLU A 52 -5.66 -13.97 -20.90
C GLU A 52 -6.10 -14.19 -22.34
N ARG A 53 -6.21 -13.12 -23.14
CA ARG A 53 -6.48 -13.23 -24.58
C ARG A 53 -5.42 -14.07 -25.30
N LYS A 54 -4.14 -13.79 -25.04
CA LYS A 54 -3.01 -14.52 -25.65
C LYS A 54 -2.98 -15.98 -25.23
N LYS A 55 -3.30 -16.28 -23.97
CA LYS A 55 -3.39 -17.64 -23.45
C LYS A 55 -4.50 -18.44 -24.15
N ALA A 56 -5.64 -17.82 -24.46
CA ALA A 56 -6.76 -18.51 -25.11
C ALA A 56 -6.51 -18.83 -26.60
N SER A 57 -5.54 -18.17 -27.24
CA SER A 57 -5.18 -18.35 -28.64
C SER A 57 -4.07 -19.40 -28.90
N HIS A 58 -3.59 -20.09 -27.85
CA HIS A 58 -2.53 -21.09 -27.91
C HIS A 58 -3.01 -22.41 -27.29
#